data_AF-A0A843J8M0-F1
#
_entry.id   AF-A0A843J8M0-F1
#
_cell.length_a   1.000
_cell.length_b   1.000
_cell.length_c   1.000
_cell.angle_alpha   90.00
_cell.angle_beta   90.00
_cell.angle_gamma   90.00
#
_symmetry.space_group_name_H-M   'P 1'
#
loop_
_entity.id
_entity.type
_entity.pdbx_description
1 polymer ?
#
loop_
_entity_poly.entity_id
_entity_poly.type
_entity_poly.pdbx_seq_one_letter_code
_entity_poly.pdbx_strand_id
1 'polypeptide(L)'
;MSKKIVAVNAGPRMGWNTDTLITEASKGAVSAGAEVEKFNLFKLEKYTGCRSCFGCKKEANKGHCIIKDGLTPVLDAIRESDGLIIGSPNYLSEMTASFRALYERLIFQNLTYNAET
;
A
#
# COMPACT_ATOMS: atom_id res chain seq x y z
N MET A 1 -14.04 11.26 -15.72
CA MET A 1 -14.14 10.31 -14.58
C MET A 1 -13.35 10.89 -13.42
N SER A 2 -13.86 10.77 -12.19
CA SER A 2 -13.12 11.14 -10.98
C SER A 2 -11.88 10.24 -10.82
N LYS A 3 -10.77 10.81 -10.35
CA LYS A 3 -9.54 10.04 -10.10
C LYS A 3 -9.66 9.30 -8.77
N LYS A 4 -9.34 8.01 -8.73
CA LYS A 4 -9.32 7.22 -7.48
C LYS A 4 -7.93 7.29 -6.88
N ILE A 5 -7.81 7.80 -5.66
CA ILE A 5 -6.56 7.87 -4.91
C ILE A 5 -6.66 6.96 -3.69
N VAL A 6 -5.63 6.16 -3.46
CA VAL A 6 -5.50 5.40 -2.21
C VAL A 6 -4.53 6.12 -1.28
N ALA A 7 -4.95 6.33 -0.04
CA ALA A 7 -4.13 6.91 1.01
C ALA A 7 -3.80 5.85 2.08
N VAL A 8 -2.53 5.65 2.40
CA VAL A 8 -2.09 4.63 3.35
C VAL A 8 -1.32 5.26 4.50
N ASN A 9 -1.84 5.07 5.72
CA ASN A 9 -1.14 5.37 6.95
C ASN A 9 -0.44 4.12 7.49
N ALA A 10 0.89 4.14 7.44
CA ALA A 10 1.75 3.10 7.99
C ALA A 10 2.26 3.45 9.41
N GLY A 11 1.64 4.42 10.09
CA GLY A 11 1.89 4.75 11.48
C GLY A 11 0.84 4.17 12.45
N PRO A 12 1.21 3.85 13.71
CA PRO A 12 0.28 3.30 14.68
C PRO A 12 -0.64 4.33 15.35
N ARG A 13 -0.28 5.62 15.29
CA ARG A 13 -0.96 6.69 16.03
C ARG A 13 -1.93 7.45 15.13
N MET A 14 -3.21 7.19 15.30
CA MET A 14 -4.29 7.90 14.59
C MET A 14 -4.42 9.33 15.13
N GLY A 15 -4.59 10.31 14.25
CA GLY A 15 -4.68 11.74 14.59
C GLY A 15 -3.36 12.43 14.94
N TRP A 16 -2.22 11.74 14.84
CA TRP A 16 -0.89 12.31 15.08
C TRP A 16 -0.21 12.67 13.76
N ASN A 17 0.99 13.28 13.83
CA ASN A 17 1.77 13.83 12.71
C ASN A 17 1.61 13.10 11.36
N THR A 18 1.97 11.82 11.25
CA THR A 18 1.88 11.08 9.98
C THR A 18 0.45 10.97 9.47
N ASP A 19 -0.49 10.64 10.36
CA ASP A 19 -1.90 10.52 10.00
C ASP A 19 -2.51 11.86 9.60
N THR A 20 -2.13 12.95 10.29
CA THR A 20 -2.51 14.32 9.96
C THR A 20 -1.99 14.69 8.57
N LEU A 21 -0.71 14.47 8.28
CA LEU A 21 -0.12 14.82 6.97
C LEU A 21 -0.82 14.08 5.82
N ILE A 22 -1.08 12.77 5.97
CA ILE A 22 -1.82 11.99 4.97
C ILE A 22 -3.24 12.53 4.81
N THR A 23 -3.90 12.89 5.91
CA THR A 23 -5.27 13.41 5.89
C THR A 23 -5.34 14.76 5.18
N GLU A 24 -4.39 15.68 5.43
CA GLU A 24 -4.34 16.96 4.73
C GLU A 24 -4.00 16.78 3.23
N ALA A 25 -3.07 15.88 2.88
CA ALA A 25 -2.80 15.55 1.49
C ALA A 25 -4.04 14.95 0.78
N SER A 26 -4.79 14.10 1.48
CA SER A 26 -6.05 13.52 1.00
C SER A 26 -7.10 14.60 0.77
N LYS A 27 -7.24 15.58 1.68
CA LYS A 27 -8.16 16.72 1.50
C LYS A 27 -7.80 17.54 0.26
N GLY A 28 -6.51 17.73 -0.03
CA GLY A 28 -6.05 18.38 -1.26
C GLY A 28 -6.42 17.60 -2.53
N ALA A 29 -6.32 16.27 -2.51
CA ALA A 29 -6.78 15.44 -3.62
C ALA A 29 -8.30 15.54 -3.80
N VAL A 30 -9.07 15.48 -2.71
CA VAL A 30 -10.54 15.64 -2.74
C VAL A 30 -10.94 17.01 -3.28
N SER A 31 -10.27 18.09 -2.87
CA SER A 31 -10.58 19.44 -3.38
C SER A 31 -10.28 19.61 -4.87
N ALA A 32 -9.37 18.80 -5.42
CA ALA A 32 -9.09 18.72 -6.85
C ALA A 32 -10.07 17.79 -7.63
N GLY A 33 -11.09 17.24 -6.95
CA GLY A 33 -12.11 16.39 -7.56
C GLY A 33 -11.78 14.91 -7.62
N ALA A 34 -10.82 14.43 -6.82
CA ALA A 34 -10.53 13.01 -6.67
C ALA A 34 -11.39 12.35 -5.58
N GLU A 35 -11.62 11.05 -5.71
CA GLU A 35 -12.12 10.19 -4.64
C GLU A 35 -10.94 9.59 -3.87
N VAL A 36 -10.98 9.61 -2.53
CA VAL A 36 -9.89 9.08 -1.70
C VAL A 36 -10.40 7.97 -0.80
N GLU A 37 -9.76 6.80 -0.90
CA GLU A 37 -9.93 5.68 0.02
C GLU A 37 -8.71 5.58 0.95
N LYS A 38 -8.94 5.59 2.27
CA LYS A 38 -7.85 5.61 3.27
C LYS A 38 -7.75 4.30 4.04
N PHE A 39 -6.56 3.73 4.09
CA PHE A 39 -6.22 2.54 4.89
C PHE A 39 -5.26 2.89 6.02
N ASN A 40 -5.50 2.33 7.21
CA ASN A 40 -4.61 2.43 8.35
C ASN A 40 -4.01 1.05 8.63
N LEU A 41 -2.73 0.85 8.31
CA LEU A 41 -2.13 -0.48 8.33
C LEU A 41 -2.11 -1.12 9.74
N PHE A 42 -2.05 -0.31 10.81
CA PHE A 42 -2.11 -0.79 12.19
C PHE A 42 -3.54 -1.13 12.68
N LYS A 43 -4.57 -0.93 11.84
CA LYS A 43 -5.98 -1.25 12.13
C LYS A 43 -6.52 -2.41 11.28
N LEU A 44 -5.73 -2.92 10.34
CA LEU A 44 -6.12 -4.06 9.52
C LEU A 44 -6.11 -5.35 10.34
N GLU A 45 -6.77 -6.38 9.82
CA GLU A 45 -6.55 -7.75 10.26
C GLU A 45 -5.07 -8.13 10.16
N LYS A 46 -4.65 -9.19 10.86
CA LYS A 46 -3.25 -9.62 10.86
C LYS A 46 -2.74 -9.87 9.44
N TYR A 47 -1.53 -9.40 9.16
CA TYR A 47 -0.83 -9.64 7.90
C TYR A 47 0.66 -9.82 8.13
N THR A 48 1.34 -10.25 7.06
CA THR A 48 2.80 -10.38 7.02
C THR A 48 3.39 -9.70 5.78
N GLY A 49 4.71 -9.48 5.78
CA GLY A 49 5.47 -9.04 4.61
C GLY A 49 5.58 -10.13 3.54
N CYS A 50 6.43 -9.90 2.54
CA CYS A 50 6.58 -10.88 1.47
C CYS A 50 7.23 -12.16 2.01
N ARG A 51 6.67 -13.33 1.68
CA ARG A 51 7.19 -14.65 2.08
C ARG A 51 8.04 -15.32 1.01
N SER A 52 8.35 -14.61 -0.08
CA SER A 52 9.10 -15.16 -1.23
C SER A 52 8.57 -16.54 -1.69
N CYS A 53 7.25 -16.72 -1.72
CA CYS A 53 6.65 -17.99 -2.15
C CYS A 53 6.59 -18.12 -3.68
N PHE A 54 6.96 -17.05 -4.42
CA PHE A 54 6.90 -16.93 -5.88
C PHE A 54 5.52 -17.23 -6.51
N GLY A 55 4.45 -17.30 -5.72
CA GLY A 55 3.11 -17.56 -6.22
C GLY A 55 2.62 -16.51 -7.22
N CYS A 56 2.98 -15.24 -7.00
CA CYS A 56 2.72 -14.11 -7.90
C CYS A 56 3.55 -14.11 -9.19
N LYS A 57 4.47 -15.08 -9.35
CA LYS A 57 5.28 -15.27 -10.56
C LYS A 57 4.74 -16.35 -11.47
N LYS A 58 3.82 -17.18 -10.98
CA LYS A 58 3.13 -18.17 -11.81
C LYS A 58 2.21 -17.44 -12.78
N GLU A 59 2.12 -17.91 -14.02
CA GLU A 59 1.32 -17.27 -15.08
C GLU A 59 -0.11 -16.96 -14.64
N ALA A 60 -0.77 -17.88 -13.92
CA ALA A 60 -2.12 -17.70 -13.42
C ALA A 60 -2.30 -16.53 -12.42
N ASN A 61 -1.23 -16.03 -11.80
CA ASN A 61 -1.27 -14.98 -10.78
C ASN A 61 -0.22 -13.88 -11.05
N LYS A 62 0.23 -13.74 -12.29
CA LYS A 62 1.29 -12.79 -12.66
C LYS A 62 0.90 -11.38 -12.22
N GLY A 63 1.78 -10.72 -11.45
CA GLY A 63 1.52 -9.37 -10.92
C GLY A 63 0.53 -9.31 -9.75
N HIS A 64 0.12 -10.46 -9.20
CA HIS A 64 -0.89 -10.55 -8.14
C HIS A 64 -0.40 -11.40 -6.97
N CYS A 65 -0.28 -10.78 -5.78
CA CYS A 65 0.06 -11.49 -4.56
C CYS A 65 -1.01 -12.54 -4.21
N ILE A 66 -0.58 -13.79 -4.04
CA ILE A 66 -1.50 -14.90 -3.72
C ILE A 66 -1.79 -15.05 -2.22
N ILE A 67 -1.04 -14.36 -1.35
CA ILE A 67 -1.25 -14.41 0.10
C ILE A 67 -2.53 -13.62 0.40
N LYS A 68 -3.48 -14.27 1.09
CA LYS A 68 -4.74 -13.68 1.52
C LYS A 68 -4.70 -13.43 3.03
N ASP A 69 -4.62 -12.16 3.39
CA ASP A 69 -4.60 -11.63 4.76
C ASP A 69 -5.03 -10.15 4.77
N GLY A 70 -4.81 -9.44 5.89
CA GLY A 70 -5.23 -8.04 6.04
C GLY A 70 -4.70 -7.06 4.99
N LEU A 71 -3.62 -7.37 4.26
CA LEU A 71 -3.12 -6.52 3.17
C LEU A 71 -3.83 -6.74 1.83
N THR A 72 -4.61 -7.81 1.67
CA THR A 72 -5.32 -8.12 0.42
C THR A 72 -6.17 -6.95 -0.09
N PRO A 73 -7.13 -6.40 0.70
CA PRO A 73 -7.94 -5.28 0.23
C PRO A 73 -7.12 -4.04 -0.10
N VAL A 74 -6.01 -3.80 0.61
CA VAL A 74 -5.12 -2.65 0.35
C VAL A 74 -4.39 -2.80 -0.99
N LEU A 75 -3.84 -3.99 -1.25
CA LEU A 75 -3.13 -4.27 -2.51
C LEU A 75 -4.07 -4.20 -3.71
N ASP A 76 -5.29 -4.68 -3.56
CA ASP A 76 -6.31 -4.62 -4.61
C ASP A 76 -6.77 -3.17 -4.86
N ALA A 77 -7.02 -2.40 -3.79
CA ALA A 77 -7.37 -0.98 -3.92
C ALA A 77 -6.26 -0.16 -4.60
N ILE A 78 -4.98 -0.39 -4.25
CA ILE A 78 -3.83 0.28 -4.90
C ILE A 78 -3.73 -0.09 -6.38
N ARG A 79 -4.03 -1.35 -6.75
CA ARG A 79 -3.98 -1.78 -8.15
C ARG A 79 -5.02 -1.06 -9.02
N GLU A 80 -6.18 -0.76 -8.44
CA GLU A 80 -7.29 -0.09 -9.11
C GLU A 80 -7.21 1.44 -9.06
N SER A 81 -6.25 2.01 -8.31
CA SER A 81 -6.17 3.46 -8.12
C SER A 81 -5.37 4.15 -9.22
N ASP A 82 -5.71 5.41 -9.48
CA ASP A 82 -4.94 6.31 -10.34
C ASP A 82 -3.73 6.92 -9.62
N GLY A 83 -3.70 6.86 -8.28
CA GLY A 83 -2.62 7.41 -7.47
C GLY A 83 -2.57 6.85 -6.05
N LEU A 84 -1.42 7.06 -5.42
CA LEU A 84 -1.10 6.54 -4.09
C LEU A 84 -0.44 7.63 -3.25
N ILE A 85 -1.03 7.90 -2.08
CA ILE A 85 -0.42 8.66 -1.00
C ILE A 85 -0.03 7.66 0.08
N ILE A 86 1.23 7.64 0.52
CA ILE A 86 1.66 6.77 1.62
C ILE A 86 2.53 7.56 2.59
N GLY A 87 2.23 7.43 3.88
CA GLY A 87 3.03 8.05 4.93
C GLY A 87 3.41 7.04 6.00
N SER A 88 4.64 7.17 6.50
CA SER A 88 5.19 6.39 7.60
C SER A 88 5.91 7.32 8.57
N PRO A 89 5.80 7.14 9.89
CA PRO A 89 6.75 7.77 10.81
C PRO A 89 8.16 7.18 10.59
N ASN A 90 9.18 7.96 10.94
CA ASN A 90 10.58 7.51 10.97
C ASN A 90 10.83 6.73 12.25
N TYR A 91 11.08 5.42 12.13
CA TYR A 91 11.48 4.54 13.22
C TYR A 91 12.91 4.08 12.96
N LEU A 92 13.86 4.56 13.77
CA LEU A 92 15.29 4.21 13.65
C LEU A 92 15.88 4.53 12.25
N SER A 93 15.60 5.73 11.74
CA SER A 93 16.04 6.18 10.41
C SER A 93 15.38 5.45 9.23
N GLU A 94 14.35 4.64 9.49
CA GLU A 94 13.65 3.84 8.49
C GLU A 94 12.13 4.01 8.55
N MET A 95 11.44 3.49 7.54
CA MET A 95 9.99 3.34 7.59
C MET A 95 9.58 2.24 8.59
N THR A 96 8.31 2.22 9.01
CA THR A 96 7.82 1.20 9.93
C THR A 96 7.87 -0.20 9.32
N ALA A 97 7.94 -1.24 10.16
CA ALA A 97 7.81 -2.62 9.70
C ALA A 97 6.48 -2.89 8.95
N SER A 98 5.42 -2.18 9.33
CA SER A 98 4.12 -2.23 8.67
C SER A 98 4.17 -1.67 7.24
N PHE A 99 4.84 -0.51 7.04
CA PHE A 99 5.13 0.01 5.70
C PHE A 99 5.91 -1.03 4.88
N ARG A 100 6.97 -1.60 5.48
CA ARG A 100 7.83 -2.55 4.78
C ARG A 100 7.05 -3.79 4.33
N ALA A 101 6.15 -4.30 5.17
CA ALA A 101 5.30 -5.44 4.82
C ALA A 101 4.39 -5.16 3.61
N LEU A 102 3.76 -3.98 3.54
CA LEU A 102 3.00 -3.55 2.37
C LEU A 102 3.92 -3.39 1.15
N TYR A 103 5.01 -2.64 1.29
CA TYR A 103 5.93 -2.31 0.21
C TYR A 103 6.47 -3.57 -0.48
N GLU A 104 6.94 -4.55 0.29
CA GLU A 104 7.46 -5.80 -0.25
C GLU A 104 6.41 -6.53 -1.08
N ARG A 105 5.18 -6.63 -0.60
CA ARG A 105 4.12 -7.35 -1.32
C ARG A 105 3.58 -6.56 -2.52
N LEU A 106 3.61 -5.22 -2.44
CA LEU A 106 3.21 -4.34 -3.52
C LEU A 106 4.21 -4.36 -4.68
N ILE A 107 5.51 -4.26 -4.39
CA ILE A 107 6.56 -4.16 -5.41
C ILE A 107 6.97 -5.53 -5.91
N PHE A 108 7.21 -6.50 -5.02
CA PHE A 108 7.76 -7.80 -5.40
C PHE A 108 6.90 -8.51 -6.44
N GLN A 109 5.57 -8.42 -6.37
CA GLN A 109 4.68 -9.04 -7.35
C GLN A 109 4.91 -8.55 -8.79
N ASN A 110 5.39 -7.32 -8.97
CA ASN A 110 5.62 -6.68 -10.28
C ASN A 110 7.03 -6.86 -10.84
N LEU A 111 8.02 -7.21 -10.01
CA LEU A 111 9.40 -7.42 -10.47
C LEU A 111 9.51 -8.67 -11.37
N THR A 112 10.21 -8.62 -12.48
CA THR A 112 10.44 -9.81 -13.31
C THR A 112 11.90 -10.23 -13.23
N TYR A 113 12.16 -11.53 -13.34
CA TYR A 113 13.52 -12.09 -13.44
C TYR A 113 13.90 -12.38 -14.90
N ASN A 114 13.01 -12.07 -15.84
CA ASN A 114 13.31 -12.20 -17.25
C ASN A 114 14.30 -11.09 -17.59
N ALA A 115 15.31 -11.41 -18.41
CA ALA A 115 16.10 -10.36 -19.03
C ALA A 115 15.16 -9.44 -19.81
N GLU A 116 15.37 -8.12 -19.73
CA GLU A 116 14.75 -7.19 -20.67
C GLU A 116 15.28 -7.56 -22.06
N THR A 117 14.44 -8.24 -22.84
CA THR A 117 14.68 -8.57 -24.26
C THR A 117 14.13 -7.48 -25.14
#